data_AF-A0A1V4MVE4-F1
#
_entry.id   AF-A0A1V4MVE4-F1
#
_cell.length_a   1.000
_cell.length_b   1.000
_cell.length_c   1.000
_cell.angle_alpha   90.00
_cell.angle_beta   90.00
_cell.angle_gamma   90.00
#
_symmetry.space_group_name_H-M   'P 1'
#
loop_
_entity.id
_entity.type
_entity.pdbx_description
1 polymer ?
#
loop_
_entity_poly.entity_id
_entity_poly.type
_entity_poly.pdbx_seq_one_letter_code
_entity_poly.pdbx_strand_id
1 'polypeptide(L)'
;MARVFDPVLDTDGDGDLTGKQVSTSACEEPVVLIWSSEPVFVQGPVLTACDGTGNLFPDTIIDLSAPGLAHWWLLVDGEGVSVSNGEVEQPLSPVYPEAAEYEENYVRVVWAGDLDGDGRVDLVIDNVPHYNIYKGLELYLSSEAGPGELVKRVAIFTAVGC
;
A
#
# COMPACT_ATOMS: atom_id res chain seq x y z
N MET A 1 11.16 17.94 -4.54
CA MET A 1 11.57 17.30 -5.81
C MET A 1 12.70 16.33 -5.49
N ALA A 2 12.49 15.04 -5.72
CA ALA A 2 13.49 14.02 -5.42
C ALA A 2 14.14 13.53 -6.72
N ARG A 3 15.46 13.35 -6.70
CA ARG A 3 16.18 12.69 -7.79
C ARG A 3 16.55 11.29 -7.31
N VAL A 4 16.14 10.27 -8.06
CA VAL A 4 16.49 8.88 -7.78
C VAL A 4 17.69 8.54 -8.64
N PHE A 5 18.82 8.34 -7.97
CA PHE A 5 20.08 7.97 -8.59
C PHE A 5 20.12 6.47 -8.87
N ASP A 6 20.76 6.08 -9.95
CA ASP A 6 20.94 4.68 -10.32
C ASP A 6 22.25 4.18 -9.68
N PRO A 7 22.20 3.34 -8.63
CA PRO A 7 23.40 2.92 -7.92
C PRO A 7 24.32 2.01 -8.75
N VAL A 8 23.90 1.55 -9.93
CA VAL A 8 24.71 0.74 -10.85
C VAL A 8 25.39 1.63 -11.90
N LEU A 9 24.69 2.66 -12.39
CA LEU A 9 25.23 3.58 -13.39
C LEU A 9 25.99 4.78 -12.80
N ASP A 10 25.71 5.13 -11.54
CA ASP A 10 26.27 6.30 -10.85
C ASP A 10 27.44 5.95 -9.89
N THR A 11 28.05 4.77 -10.02
CA THR A 11 29.13 4.30 -9.12
C THR A 11 30.42 5.11 -9.23
N ASP A 12 30.62 5.76 -10.37
CA ASP A 12 31.87 6.42 -10.73
C ASP A 12 31.57 7.92 -10.75
N GLY A 13 31.73 8.58 -9.60
CA GLY A 13 31.32 9.97 -9.30
C GLY A 13 31.91 11.10 -10.17
N ASP A 14 32.44 10.77 -11.35
CA ASP A 14 33.00 11.66 -12.36
C ASP A 14 32.06 11.84 -13.59
N GLY A 15 30.90 11.16 -13.62
CA GLY A 15 29.89 11.27 -14.70
C GLY A 15 28.64 12.08 -14.33
N ASP A 16 27.87 12.50 -15.35
CA ASP A 16 26.53 13.07 -15.13
C ASP A 16 25.64 12.02 -14.47
N LEU A 17 25.25 12.25 -13.21
CA LEU A 17 24.38 11.36 -12.45
C LEU A 17 23.10 11.06 -13.26
N THR A 18 22.96 9.80 -13.62
CA THR A 18 21.79 9.27 -14.31
C THR A 18 20.67 9.10 -13.28
N GLY A 19 19.48 9.58 -13.61
CA GLY A 19 18.40 9.50 -12.64
C GLY A 19 17.08 9.98 -13.17
N LYS A 20 16.01 9.43 -12.61
CA LYS A 20 14.65 9.91 -12.89
C LYS A 20 14.28 10.95 -11.85
N GLN A 21 13.82 12.07 -12.36
CA GLN A 21 13.21 13.10 -11.52
C GLN A 21 11.79 12.68 -11.20
N VAL A 22 11.48 12.59 -9.92
CA VAL A 22 10.14 12.20 -9.43
C VAL A 22 9.62 13.32 -8.53
N SER A 23 8.39 13.71 -8.80
CA SER A 23 7.68 14.74 -8.05
C SER A 23 6.20 14.48 -8.11
N THR A 24 5.53 14.68 -6.98
CA THR A 24 4.08 14.87 -6.93
C THR A 24 3.78 16.36 -7.08
N SER A 25 2.59 16.69 -7.58
CA SER A 25 2.08 18.05 -7.64
C SER A 25 1.58 18.56 -6.28
N ALA A 26 1.29 17.66 -5.34
CA ALA A 26 0.76 17.97 -4.03
C ALA A 26 1.82 17.80 -2.92
N CYS A 27 1.97 18.81 -2.07
CA CYS A 27 2.95 18.82 -0.97
C CYS A 27 2.73 17.73 0.09
N GLU A 28 1.57 17.05 0.07
CA GLU A 28 1.16 16.09 1.08
C GLU A 28 1.12 14.63 0.58
N GLU A 29 1.41 14.39 -0.71
CA GLU A 29 1.39 13.05 -1.27
C GLU A 29 2.78 12.39 -1.17
N PRO A 30 2.89 11.22 -0.50
CA PRO A 30 4.13 10.48 -0.46
C PRO A 30 4.48 9.94 -1.85
N VAL A 31 5.75 10.01 -2.23
CA VAL A 31 6.28 9.20 -3.34
C VAL A 31 6.81 7.91 -2.75
N VAL A 32 6.23 6.78 -3.16
CA VAL A 32 6.78 5.47 -2.84
C VAL A 32 7.64 5.01 -4.01
N LEU A 33 8.89 4.67 -3.74
CA LEU A 33 9.82 4.11 -4.71
C LEU A 33 10.06 2.66 -4.33
N ILE A 34 9.70 1.75 -5.24
CA ILE A 34 9.87 0.32 -5.05
C ILE A 34 10.96 -0.14 -6.00
N TRP A 35 11.92 -0.87 -5.46
CA TRP A 35 13.00 -1.48 -6.22
C TRP A 35 12.98 -2.98 -5.95
N SER A 36 13.11 -3.77 -7.02
CA SER A 36 13.34 -5.21 -6.93
C SER A 36 14.52 -5.57 -7.83
N SER A 37 15.36 -6.49 -7.36
CA SER A 37 16.42 -7.10 -8.15
C SER A 37 15.90 -8.18 -9.11
N GLU A 38 14.66 -8.63 -8.89
CA GLU A 38 13.98 -9.58 -9.75
C GLU A 38 13.14 -8.83 -10.80
N PRO A 39 13.02 -9.36 -12.03
CA PRO A 39 12.24 -8.73 -13.10
C PRO A 39 10.73 -8.92 -12.90
N VAL A 40 10.25 -8.63 -11.69
CA VAL A 40 8.83 -8.78 -11.32
C VAL A 40 8.04 -7.60 -11.89
N PHE A 41 8.55 -6.38 -11.75
CA PHE A 41 7.86 -5.19 -12.26
C PHE A 41 7.90 -5.08 -13.78
N VAL A 42 6.72 -5.17 -14.41
CA VAL A 42 6.56 -4.98 -15.84
C VAL A 42 6.32 -3.50 -16.14
N GLN A 43 7.00 -2.97 -17.16
CA GLN A 43 6.74 -1.61 -17.63
C GLN A 43 5.34 -1.53 -18.25
N GLY A 44 4.46 -0.68 -17.72
CA GLY A 44 3.10 -0.53 -18.22
C GLY A 44 2.18 0.18 -17.24
N PRO A 45 0.90 0.36 -17.59
CA PRO A 45 -0.11 0.77 -16.63
C PRO A 45 -0.26 -0.30 -15.54
N VAL A 46 -0.39 0.16 -14.30
CA VAL A 46 -0.69 -0.69 -13.14
C VAL A 46 -2.21 -0.90 -13.09
N LEU A 47 -2.66 -2.16 -13.04
CA LEU A 47 -4.09 -2.45 -12.89
C LEU A 47 -4.53 -1.96 -11.50
N THR A 48 -5.58 -1.17 -11.44
CA THR A 48 -6.06 -0.55 -10.19
C THR A 48 -7.50 -0.95 -9.95
N ALA A 49 -7.78 -1.53 -8.79
CA ALA A 49 -9.12 -1.84 -8.31
C ALA A 49 -9.68 -0.70 -7.44
N CYS A 50 -8.84 -0.06 -6.65
CA CYS A 50 -9.22 1.05 -5.77
C CYS A 50 -8.11 2.11 -5.76
N ASP A 51 -8.49 3.37 -5.93
CA ASP A 51 -7.60 4.54 -5.91
C ASP A 51 -8.09 5.52 -4.85
N GLY A 52 -7.79 5.20 -3.59
CA GLY A 52 -8.17 5.99 -2.43
C GLY A 52 -9.59 5.71 -1.92
N THR A 53 -9.69 5.60 -0.60
CA THR A 53 -10.95 5.66 0.14
C THR A 53 -10.94 6.84 1.10
N GLY A 54 -12.13 7.24 1.55
CA GLY A 54 -12.26 7.96 2.82
C GLY A 54 -11.92 7.05 4.01
N ASN A 55 -12.17 7.57 5.22
CA ASN A 55 -12.08 6.76 6.43
C ASN A 55 -13.08 5.60 6.34
N LEU A 56 -12.59 4.40 6.65
CA LEU A 56 -13.40 3.20 6.71
C LEU A 56 -13.95 3.02 8.12
N PHE A 57 -15.21 2.66 8.21
CA PHE A 57 -15.93 2.40 9.45
C PHE A 57 -16.16 0.89 9.62
N PRO A 58 -16.46 0.39 10.83
CA PRO A 58 -16.95 -0.97 11.01
C PRO A 58 -18.09 -1.31 10.05
N ASP A 59 -18.19 -2.58 9.70
CA ASP A 59 -19.16 -3.15 8.77
C ASP A 59 -19.01 -2.62 7.32
N THR A 60 -17.80 -2.21 6.94
CA THR A 60 -17.48 -1.79 5.57
C THR A 60 -16.92 -2.95 4.78
N ILE A 61 -17.45 -3.17 3.57
CA ILE A 61 -16.92 -4.13 2.58
C ILE A 61 -16.57 -3.36 1.31
N ILE A 62 -15.34 -3.55 0.82
CA ILE A 62 -14.87 -2.96 -0.43
C ILE A 62 -14.60 -4.08 -1.42
N ASP A 63 -15.18 -3.97 -2.61
CA ASP A 63 -14.84 -4.82 -3.74
C ASP A 63 -13.51 -4.36 -4.34
N LEU A 64 -12.51 -5.24 -4.33
CA LEU A 64 -11.17 -5.01 -4.88
C LEU A 64 -11.01 -5.75 -6.21
N SER A 65 -11.92 -5.51 -7.16
CA SER A 65 -11.85 -6.10 -8.51
C SER A 65 -11.62 -5.06 -9.60
N ALA A 66 -10.91 -5.49 -10.65
CA ALA A 66 -10.81 -4.80 -11.92
C ALA A 66 -10.63 -5.82 -13.05
N PRO A 67 -10.87 -5.45 -14.33
CA PRO A 67 -10.56 -6.34 -15.44
C PRO A 67 -9.09 -6.79 -15.43
N GLY A 68 -8.86 -8.10 -15.36
CA GLY A 68 -7.51 -8.68 -15.29
C GLY A 68 -6.99 -8.94 -13.87
N LEU A 69 -7.73 -8.54 -12.83
CA LEU A 69 -7.40 -8.83 -11.43
C LEU A 69 -8.26 -9.96 -10.87
N ALA A 70 -7.68 -10.74 -9.95
CA ALA A 70 -8.44 -11.63 -9.08
C ALA A 70 -9.47 -10.84 -8.25
N HIS A 71 -10.65 -11.44 -8.01
CA HIS A 71 -11.72 -10.79 -7.27
C HIS A 71 -11.54 -10.99 -5.76
N TRP A 72 -11.10 -9.93 -5.07
CA TRP A 72 -10.93 -9.93 -3.61
C TRP A 72 -11.83 -8.88 -2.95
N TRP A 73 -11.93 -8.94 -1.63
CA TRP A 73 -12.63 -7.97 -0.80
C TRP A 73 -11.73 -7.46 0.32
N LEU A 74 -11.87 -6.18 0.66
CA LEU A 74 -11.46 -5.68 1.97
C LEU A 74 -12.67 -5.68 2.89
N LEU A 75 -12.48 -6.16 4.11
CA LEU A 75 -13.49 -6.24 5.16
C LEU A 75 -12.98 -5.41 6.33
N VAL A 76 -13.83 -4.54 6.86
CA VAL A 76 -13.55 -3.75 8.05
C VAL A 76 -14.66 -4.00 9.06
N ASP A 77 -14.32 -4.46 10.24
CA ASP A 77 -15.25 -4.77 11.32
C ASP A 77 -14.76 -4.22 12.68
N GLY A 78 -15.35 -4.69 13.78
CA GLY A 78 -14.95 -4.29 15.12
C GLY A 78 -13.61 -4.86 15.59
N GLU A 79 -13.07 -5.86 14.89
CA GLU A 79 -11.78 -6.50 15.21
C GLU A 79 -10.63 -5.93 14.37
N GLY A 80 -10.94 -5.37 13.19
CA GLY A 80 -10.00 -4.58 12.40
C GLY A 80 -10.23 -4.70 10.90
N VAL A 81 -9.13 -4.88 10.16
CA VAL A 81 -9.13 -4.95 8.71
C VAL A 81 -8.67 -6.33 8.29
N SER A 82 -9.44 -7.00 7.44
CA SER A 82 -9.05 -8.24 6.77
C SER A 82 -9.20 -8.11 5.26
N VAL A 83 -8.44 -8.94 4.54
CA VAL A 83 -8.60 -9.14 3.09
C VAL A 83 -9.09 -10.56 2.86
N SER A 84 -9.99 -10.73 1.90
CA SER A 84 -10.56 -12.04 1.56
C SER A 84 -10.61 -12.25 0.06
N ASN A 85 -10.35 -13.48 -0.39
CA ASN A 85 -10.60 -13.92 -1.76
C ASN A 85 -11.79 -14.88 -1.86
N GLY A 86 -12.56 -15.05 -0.78
CA GLY A 86 -13.70 -15.96 -0.68
C GLY A 86 -13.36 -17.37 -0.20
N GLU A 87 -12.08 -17.78 -0.28
CA GLU A 87 -11.59 -19.06 0.26
C GLU A 87 -10.76 -18.85 1.54
N VAL A 88 -9.93 -17.81 1.52
CA VAL A 88 -9.07 -17.40 2.62
C VAL A 88 -9.49 -16.01 3.04
N GLU A 89 -9.57 -15.80 4.35
CA GLU A 89 -9.63 -14.50 4.96
C GLU A 89 -8.38 -14.28 5.80
N GLN A 90 -7.67 -13.20 5.54
CA GLN A 90 -6.43 -12.84 6.21
C GLN A 90 -6.61 -11.51 6.96
N PRO A 91 -6.50 -11.51 8.30
CA PRO A 91 -6.37 -10.28 9.07
C PRO A 91 -5.09 -9.53 8.69
N LEU A 92 -5.21 -8.24 8.39
CA LEU A 92 -4.09 -7.36 8.03
C LEU A 92 -3.66 -6.47 9.19
N SER A 93 -4.63 -5.95 9.96
CA SER A 93 -4.34 -5.14 11.13
C SER A 93 -5.50 -5.13 12.14
N PRO A 94 -5.22 -5.23 13.45
CA PRO A 94 -6.20 -5.05 14.51
C PRO A 94 -6.40 -3.55 14.78
N VAL A 95 -7.05 -2.83 13.87
CA VAL A 95 -7.40 -1.43 14.13
C VAL A 95 -8.71 -1.43 14.89
N TYR A 96 -8.71 -0.80 16.07
CA TYR A 96 -9.92 -0.60 16.88
C TYR A 96 -10.58 0.74 16.50
N PRO A 97 -11.69 0.71 15.74
CA PRO A 97 -12.58 1.87 15.60
C PRO A 97 -13.45 2.13 16.84
N GLU A 98 -13.17 1.54 18.02
CA GLU A 98 -13.76 2.03 19.28
C GLU A 98 -13.37 3.49 19.60
N ALA A 99 -12.42 4.06 18.85
CA ALA A 99 -12.17 5.49 18.82
C ALA A 99 -13.28 6.30 18.11
N ALA A 100 -14.54 5.90 18.20
CA ALA A 100 -15.62 6.87 18.02
C ALA A 100 -15.53 8.03 19.05
N GLU A 101 -14.77 7.85 20.15
CA GLU A 101 -14.50 8.93 21.13
C GLU A 101 -13.38 9.90 20.71
N TYR A 102 -12.50 9.53 19.77
CA TYR A 102 -11.45 10.41 19.24
C TYR A 102 -11.40 10.21 17.73
N GLU A 103 -11.71 11.24 16.93
CA GLU A 103 -11.72 11.23 15.45
C GLU A 103 -10.37 10.86 14.76
N GLU A 104 -9.46 10.21 15.49
CA GLU A 104 -8.02 10.16 15.29
C GLU A 104 -7.50 8.74 14.97
N ASN A 105 -8.32 7.68 15.11
CA ASN A 105 -7.99 6.35 14.59
C ASN A 105 -8.85 6.03 13.38
N TYR A 106 -8.22 5.87 12.22
CA TYR A 106 -8.90 5.50 10.99
C TYR A 106 -8.04 4.59 10.15
N VAL A 107 -8.71 3.78 9.35
CA VAL A 107 -8.10 3.05 8.25
C VAL A 107 -8.60 3.65 6.96
N ARG A 108 -7.71 3.77 5.98
CA ARG A 108 -8.09 4.01 4.59
C ARG A 108 -7.25 3.15 3.68
N VAL A 109 -7.86 2.71 2.59
CA VAL A 109 -7.10 2.18 1.45
C VAL A 109 -6.59 3.38 0.69
N VAL A 110 -5.26 3.51 0.59
CA VAL A 110 -4.66 4.53 -0.27
C VAL A 110 -4.71 4.05 -1.71
N TRP A 111 -4.43 2.76 -1.93
CA TRP A 111 -4.46 2.15 -3.24
C TRP A 111 -4.60 0.62 -3.12
N ALA A 112 -5.26 0.00 -4.10
CA ALA A 112 -5.28 -1.44 -4.28
C ALA A 112 -5.30 -1.80 -5.78
N GLY A 113 -4.50 -2.80 -6.17
CA GLY A 113 -4.36 -3.21 -7.56
C GLY A 113 -3.23 -4.22 -7.74
N ASP A 114 -2.73 -4.42 -8.95
CA ASP A 114 -1.62 -5.35 -9.23
C ASP A 114 -0.36 -4.57 -9.57
N LEU A 115 0.48 -4.37 -8.56
CA LEU A 115 1.67 -3.53 -8.59
C LEU A 115 2.83 -4.21 -9.29
N ASP A 116 2.88 -5.55 -9.23
CA ASP A 116 3.99 -6.35 -9.74
C ASP A 116 3.62 -7.28 -10.92
N GLY A 117 2.39 -7.24 -11.39
CA GLY A 117 1.94 -7.95 -12.59
C GLY A 117 1.60 -9.42 -12.38
N ASP A 118 1.36 -9.87 -11.14
CA ASP A 118 1.03 -11.25 -10.81
C ASP A 118 -0.47 -11.59 -10.98
N GLY A 119 -1.30 -10.58 -11.29
CA GLY A 119 -2.75 -10.69 -11.47
C GLY A 119 -3.55 -10.78 -10.17
N ARG A 120 -2.91 -10.63 -9.00
CA ARG A 120 -3.54 -10.59 -7.67
C ARG A 120 -3.48 -9.17 -7.10
N VAL A 121 -4.14 -8.98 -5.95
CA VAL A 121 -4.29 -7.65 -5.36
C VAL A 121 -3.18 -7.40 -4.34
N ASP A 122 -2.40 -6.36 -4.61
CA ASP A 122 -1.52 -5.65 -3.70
C ASP A 122 -2.25 -4.48 -3.04
N LEU A 123 -1.79 -4.06 -1.86
CA LEU A 123 -2.45 -3.04 -1.06
C LEU A 123 -1.47 -2.00 -0.52
N VAL A 124 -1.89 -0.74 -0.56
CA VAL A 124 -1.32 0.33 0.27
C VAL A 124 -2.41 0.79 1.23
N ILE A 125 -2.20 0.53 2.52
CA ILE A 125 -3.13 0.89 3.58
C ILE A 125 -2.50 2.01 4.40
N ASP A 126 -3.26 3.07 4.69
CA ASP A 126 -2.88 4.01 5.73
C ASP A 126 -3.57 3.58 7.02
N ASN A 127 -2.73 3.12 7.93
CA ASN A 127 -3.10 2.50 9.17
C ASN A 127 -2.53 3.35 10.30
N VAL A 128 -3.34 4.30 10.80
CA VAL A 128 -2.92 5.21 11.86
C VAL A 128 -3.52 4.74 13.18
N PRO A 129 -2.72 4.13 14.08
CA PRO A 129 -3.24 3.60 15.33
C PRO A 129 -3.32 4.64 16.46
N HIS A 130 -2.82 5.87 16.25
CA HIS A 130 -2.70 6.86 17.32
C HIS A 130 -2.44 8.30 16.83
N TYR A 131 -2.90 9.29 17.61
CA TYR A 131 -2.89 10.73 17.28
C TYR A 131 -1.52 11.40 17.05
N ASN A 132 -0.44 10.79 17.50
CA ASN A 132 0.92 11.31 17.32
C ASN A 132 1.66 10.68 16.12
N ILE A 133 1.01 9.74 15.42
CA ILE A 133 1.51 9.16 14.18
C ILE A 133 0.71 9.79 13.05
N TYR A 134 1.37 10.60 12.23
CA TYR A 134 0.69 11.35 11.18
C TYR A 134 0.42 10.50 9.94
N LYS A 135 1.25 9.47 9.69
CA LYS A 135 1.09 8.50 8.59
C LYS A 135 1.66 7.14 9.01
N GLY A 136 0.88 6.09 8.85
CA GLY A 136 1.29 4.69 9.06
C GLY A 136 1.01 3.90 7.78
N LEU A 137 1.73 4.24 6.71
CA LEU A 137 1.51 3.61 5.41
C LEU A 137 2.16 2.24 5.38
N GLU A 138 1.38 1.23 5.07
CA GLU A 138 1.80 -0.16 4.98
C GLU A 138 1.61 -0.65 3.55
N LEU A 139 2.67 -1.19 2.96
CA LEU A 139 2.62 -1.84 1.65
C LEU A 139 2.55 -3.35 1.85
N TYR A 140 1.58 -3.97 1.21
CA TYR A 140 1.37 -5.40 1.16
C TYR A 140 1.47 -5.88 -0.29
N LEU A 141 2.26 -6.93 -0.52
CA LEU A 141 2.37 -7.57 -1.84
C LEU A 141 1.81 -8.99 -1.81
N SER A 142 1.04 -9.36 -2.83
CA SER A 142 0.52 -10.71 -3.03
C SER A 142 1.57 -11.71 -3.49
N SER A 143 2.56 -11.26 -4.28
CA SER A 143 3.65 -12.12 -4.75
C SER A 143 4.58 -12.60 -3.62
N GLU A 144 4.59 -11.88 -2.51
CA GLU A 144 5.42 -12.15 -1.33
C GLU A 144 4.68 -12.99 -0.27
N ALA A 145 3.40 -13.30 -0.48
CA ALA A 145 2.57 -14.05 0.46
C ALA A 145 3.12 -15.45 0.75
N GLY A 146 3.12 -15.84 2.03
CA GLY A 146 3.48 -17.19 2.45
C GLY A 146 2.36 -18.21 2.24
N PRO A 147 2.61 -19.51 2.51
CA PRO A 147 1.57 -20.53 2.44
C PRO A 147 0.38 -20.20 3.37
N GLY A 148 -0.81 -20.08 2.79
CA GLY A 148 -2.04 -19.74 3.52
C GLY A 148 -2.28 -18.25 3.73
N GLU A 149 -1.42 -17.39 3.18
CA GLU A 149 -1.59 -15.93 3.18
C GLU A 149 -2.02 -15.47 1.76
N LEU A 150 -2.77 -14.38 1.70
CA LEU A 150 -3.11 -13.67 0.47
C LEU A 150 -2.08 -12.60 0.14
N VAL A 151 -1.56 -11.91 1.16
CA VAL A 151 -0.56 -10.85 1.02
C VAL A 151 0.44 -10.88 2.16
N LYS A 152 1.62 -10.31 1.94
CA LYS A 152 2.61 -10.07 2.99
C LYS A 152 2.94 -8.59 3.09
N ARG A 153 3.03 -8.07 4.32
CA ARG A 153 3.50 -6.71 4.56
C ARG A 153 4.99 -6.62 4.27
N VAL A 154 5.37 -5.84 3.27
CA VAL A 154 6.77 -5.72 2.81
C VAL A 154 7.42 -4.39 3.17
N ALA A 155 6.62 -3.36 3.48
CA ALA A 155 7.14 -2.07 3.92
C ALA A 155 6.18 -1.35 4.88
N ILE A 156 6.76 -0.52 5.73
CA ILE A 156 6.06 0.41 6.61
C ILE A 156 6.75 1.77 6.48
N PHE A 157 5.96 2.82 6.27
CA PHE A 157 6.41 4.20 6.35
C PHE A 157 5.66 4.88 7.49
N THR A 158 6.42 5.28 8.51
CA THR A 158 5.89 6.00 9.68
C THR A 158 6.46 7.41 9.74
N ALA A 159 5.58 8.40 9.83
CA ALA A 159 5.95 9.78 10.12
C ALA A 159 5.32 10.24 11.43
N VAL A 160 6.13 10.78 12.34
CA VAL A 160 5.68 11.33 13.63
C VAL A 160 5.85 12.84 13.63
N GLY A 161 4.87 13.55 14.20
CA GLY A 161 4.96 14.98 14.50
C GLY A 161 5.52 15.21 15.91
N CYS A 162 6.31 16.26 16.08
CA CYS A 162 6.79 16.70 17.40
C CYS A 162 5.77 17.61 18.09
#